data_AF-W7YFQ7-F1
#
_entry.id   AF-W7YFQ7-F1
#
_cell.length_a   1.000
_cell.length_b   1.000
_cell.length_c   1.000
_cell.angle_alpha   90.00
_cell.angle_beta   90.00
_cell.angle_gamma   90.00
#
_symmetry.space_group_name_H-M   'P 1'
#
loop_
_entity.id
_entity.type
_entity.pdbx_description
1 polymer ?
#
loop_
_entity_poly.entity_id
_entity_poly.type
_entity_poly.pdbx_seq_one_letter_code
_entity_poly.pdbx_strand_id
1 'polypeptide(L)'
;MALKKWLVVFIVFIVSNGLLYAQEAASVSLVFVGDVMGHGTQIKSAFVPETKQYSYEGCFKYVRNIFEEADFTIANLEVTLAGLHLKGIHNLVLPMHWLLP
;
A
#
# COMPACT_ATOMS: atom_id res chain seq x y z
N MET A 1 -7.15 -17.29 58.46
CA MET A 1 -7.50 -15.93 57.95
C MET A 1 -6.45 -15.34 57.01
N ALA A 2 -5.15 -15.45 57.29
CA ALA A 2 -4.10 -14.87 56.44
C ALA A 2 -4.03 -15.46 55.02
N LEU A 3 -4.11 -16.80 54.88
CA LEU A 3 -4.04 -17.46 53.56
C LEU A 3 -5.15 -17.01 52.59
N LYS A 4 -6.36 -16.80 53.11
CA LYS A 4 -7.52 -16.35 52.32
C LYS A 4 -7.34 -14.90 51.82
N LYS A 5 -6.64 -14.05 52.59
CA LYS A 5 -6.29 -12.68 52.18
C LYS A 5 -5.25 -12.69 51.04
N TRP A 6 -4.22 -13.52 51.16
CA TRP A 6 -3.21 -13.68 50.12
C TRP A 6 -3.79 -14.27 48.82
N LEU A 7 -4.73 -15.22 48.93
CA LEU A 7 -5.45 -15.76 47.78
C LEU A 7 -6.24 -14.66 47.04
N VAL A 8 -6.93 -13.79 47.77
CA VAL A 8 -7.68 -12.68 47.17
C VAL A 8 -6.75 -11.68 46.49
N VAL A 9 -5.62 -11.33 47.12
CA VAL A 9 -4.62 -10.44 46.51
C VAL A 9 -4.04 -11.05 45.23
N PHE A 10 -3.76 -12.35 45.23
CA PHE A 10 -3.26 -13.07 44.06
C PHE A 10 -4.28 -13.12 42.93
N ILE A 11 -5.56 -13.36 43.24
CA ILE A 11 -6.65 -13.34 42.26
C ILE A 11 -6.82 -11.92 41.68
N VAL A 12 -6.81 -10.89 42.53
CA VAL A 12 -6.90 -9.49 42.08
C VAL A 12 -5.72 -9.14 41.16
N PHE A 13 -4.51 -9.56 41.49
CA PHE A 13 -3.32 -9.35 40.67
C PHE A 13 -3.44 -10.02 39.29
N ILE A 14 -3.91 -11.28 39.23
CA ILE A 14 -4.12 -11.98 37.96
C ILE A 14 -5.16 -11.26 37.10
N VAL A 15 -6.30 -10.89 37.70
CA VAL A 15 -7.39 -10.22 36.98
C VAL A 15 -6.98 -8.84 36.48
N SER A 16 -6.20 -8.07 37.26
CA SER A 16 -5.70 -6.76 36.84
C SER A 16 -4.72 -6.83 35.67
N ASN A 17 -3.85 -7.86 35.61
CA ASN A 17 -2.92 -8.02 34.49
C ASN A 17 -3.66 -8.43 33.20
N GLY A 18 -4.69 -9.27 33.31
CA GLY A 18 -5.50 -9.69 32.15
C GLY A 18 -6.30 -8.55 31.51
N LEU A 19 -6.75 -7.57 32.30
CA LEU A 19 -7.50 -6.40 31.84
C LEU A 19 -6.62 -5.31 31.19
N LEU A 20 -5.31 -5.32 31.44
CA LEU A 20 -4.36 -4.32 30.92
C LEU A 20 -3.81 -4.66 29.53
N TYR A 21 -4.12 -5.83 28.97
CA TYR A 21 -3.88 -6.12 27.56
C TYR A 21 -4.93 -5.41 26.71
N ALA A 22 -4.77 -4.09 26.56
CA ALA A 22 -5.44 -3.37 25.50
C ALA A 22 -4.96 -3.94 24.16
N GLN A 23 -5.90 -4.35 23.31
CA GLN A 23 -5.59 -4.85 21.99
C GLN A 23 -5.04 -3.69 21.15
N GLU A 24 -3.77 -3.77 20.77
CA GLU A 24 -3.17 -2.78 19.87
C GLU A 24 -3.95 -2.83 18.56
N ALA A 25 -4.64 -1.73 18.24
CA ALA A 25 -5.46 -1.64 17.04
C ALA A 25 -4.52 -1.55 15.83
N ALA A 26 -4.19 -2.70 15.24
CA ALA A 26 -3.48 -2.75 13.99
C ALA A 26 -4.41 -2.23 12.86
N SER A 27 -4.00 -1.15 12.20
CA SER A 27 -4.64 -0.64 11.00
C SER A 27 -3.76 -0.88 9.80
N VAL A 28 -4.39 -1.15 8.65
CA VAL A 28 -3.73 -1.13 7.33
C VAL A 28 -4.46 -0.11 6.46
N SER A 29 -3.70 0.70 5.74
CA SER A 29 -4.18 1.72 4.83
C SER A 29 -4.07 1.25 3.39
N LEU A 30 -5.15 1.44 2.62
CA LEU A 30 -5.26 1.02 1.23
C LEU A 30 -5.71 2.21 0.39
N VAL A 31 -5.01 2.47 -0.72
CA VAL A 31 -5.43 3.45 -1.74
C VAL A 31 -5.77 2.71 -3.02
N PHE A 32 -6.97 2.99 -3.53
CA PHE A 32 -7.44 2.48 -4.83
C PHE A 32 -7.47 3.64 -5.82
N VAL A 33 -6.64 3.51 -6.85
CA VAL A 33 -6.62 4.41 -8.00
C VAL A 33 -7.45 3.78 -9.11
N GLY A 34 -8.22 4.59 -9.80
CA GLY A 34 -8.94 4.18 -11.01
C GLY A 34 -7.99 3.89 -12.17
N ASP A 35 -8.50 4.06 -13.39
CA ASP A 35 -7.78 3.66 -14.59
C ASP A 35 -6.53 4.52 -14.81
N VAL A 36 -5.36 3.89 -14.79
CA VAL A 36 -4.10 4.47 -15.23
C VAL A 36 -3.95 4.14 -16.71
N MET A 37 -4.34 5.11 -17.53
CA MET A 37 -4.29 5.04 -18.99
C MET A 37 -3.22 5.96 -19.56
N GLY A 38 -2.61 5.53 -20.65
CA GLY A 38 -1.72 6.36 -21.46
C GLY A 38 -1.89 6.06 -22.94
N HIS A 39 -2.21 7.07 -23.74
CA HIS A 39 -2.19 6.95 -25.20
C HIS A 39 -0.76 6.82 -25.72
N GLY A 40 -0.60 6.28 -26.93
CA GLY A 40 0.72 5.98 -27.49
C GLY A 40 1.69 7.17 -27.53
N THR A 41 1.21 8.40 -27.69
CA THR A 41 2.04 9.61 -27.60
C THR A 41 2.56 9.86 -26.19
N GLN A 42 1.74 9.63 -25.16
CA GLN A 42 2.10 9.76 -23.75
C GLN A 42 3.11 8.69 -23.32
N ILE A 43 2.92 7.45 -23.80
CA ILE A 43 3.89 6.36 -23.58
C ILE A 43 5.22 6.73 -24.24
N LYS A 44 5.21 7.21 -25.49
CA LYS A 44 6.41 7.62 -26.20
C LYS A 44 7.15 8.77 -25.51
N SER A 45 6.43 9.76 -24.98
CA SER A 45 7.04 10.88 -24.25
C SER A 45 7.65 10.48 -22.91
N ALA A 46 7.18 9.38 -22.30
CA ALA A 46 7.75 8.86 -21.07
C ALA A 46 9.05 8.08 -21.29
N PHE A 47 9.37 7.66 -22.52
CA PHE A 47 10.57 6.87 -22.79
C PHE A 47 11.85 7.71 -22.67
N VAL A 48 12.79 7.23 -21.86
CA VAL A 48 14.11 7.82 -21.62
C VAL A 48 15.15 7.00 -22.39
N PRO A 49 15.67 7.49 -23.55
CA PRO A 49 16.55 6.71 -24.42
C PRO A 49 17.86 6.27 -23.78
N GLU A 50 18.39 7.07 -22.86
CA GLU A 50 19.68 6.85 -22.21
C GLU A 50 19.64 5.62 -21.29
N THR A 51 18.54 5.43 -20.58
CA THR A 51 18.34 4.32 -19.65
C THR A 51 17.54 3.16 -20.27
N LYS A 52 16.93 3.39 -21.45
CA LYS A 52 15.96 2.49 -22.10
C LYS A 52 14.78 2.14 -21.19
N GLN A 53 14.39 3.05 -20.32
CA GLN A 53 13.28 2.90 -19.38
C GLN A 53 12.19 3.94 -19.65
N TYR A 54 11.03 3.79 -19.02
CA TYR A 54 9.96 4.78 -19.04
C TYR A 54 9.96 5.54 -17.72
N SER A 55 9.87 6.87 -17.78
CA SER A 55 9.71 7.75 -16.63
C SER A 55 8.40 8.52 -16.72
N TYR A 56 7.54 8.30 -15.73
CA TYR A 56 6.25 9.00 -15.57
C TYR A 56 6.30 10.06 -14.48
N GLU A 57 7.50 10.47 -14.06
CA GLU A 57 7.70 11.50 -13.03
C GLU A 57 6.96 12.80 -13.38
N GLY A 58 6.94 13.18 -14.66
CA GLY A 58 6.20 14.35 -15.13
C GLY A 58 4.68 14.28 -14.88
N CYS A 59 4.11 13.08 -14.79
CA CYS A 59 2.69 12.84 -14.55
C CYS A 59 2.37 12.67 -13.06
N PHE A 60 3.16 11.88 -12.33
CA PHE A 60 2.81 11.44 -10.98
C PHE A 60 3.48 12.20 -9.85
N LYS A 61 4.50 13.03 -10.09
CA LYS A 61 5.24 13.72 -9.01
C LYS A 61 4.38 14.52 -8.04
N TYR A 62 3.28 15.10 -8.53
CA TYR A 62 2.41 15.97 -7.73
C TYR A 62 1.38 15.22 -6.88
N VAL A 63 1.17 13.93 -7.17
CA VAL A 63 0.21 13.06 -6.45
C VAL A 63 0.92 11.90 -5.74
N ARG A 64 2.25 11.84 -5.85
CA ARG A 64 3.10 10.79 -5.27
C ARG A 64 2.86 10.60 -3.77
N ASN A 65 2.74 11.69 -3.03
CA ASN A 65 2.52 11.66 -1.59
C ASN A 65 1.22 10.92 -1.21
N ILE A 66 0.17 11.03 -2.02
CA ILE A 66 -1.12 10.35 -1.79
C ILE A 66 -0.93 8.82 -1.83
N PHE A 67 -0.03 8.33 -2.68
CA PHE A 67 0.23 6.90 -2.83
C PHE A 67 1.22 6.36 -1.79
N GLU A 68 2.19 7.18 -1.39
CA GLU A 68 3.23 6.81 -0.41
C GLU A 68 2.73 6.88 1.04
N GLU A 69 1.64 7.61 1.32
CA GLU A 69 1.01 7.65 2.64
C GLU A 69 0.31 6.32 3.00
N ALA A 70 0.02 5.45 2.03
CA ALA A 70 -0.68 4.20 2.23
C ALA A 70 0.26 2.99 2.28
N ASP A 71 -0.09 1.98 3.08
CA ASP A 71 0.64 0.72 3.16
C ASP A 71 0.59 -0.04 1.81
N PHE A 72 -0.55 0.05 1.12
CA PHE A 72 -0.71 -0.48 -0.23
C PHE A 72 -1.47 0.49 -1.14
N THR A 73 -0.92 0.70 -2.34
CA THR A 73 -1.60 1.41 -3.43
C THR A 73 -1.84 0.47 -4.60
N ILE A 74 -3.11 0.36 -5.00
CA ILE A 74 -3.63 -0.50 -6.06
C ILE A 74 -4.20 0.40 -7.16
N ALA A 75 -3.80 0.18 -8.41
CA ALA A 75 -4.31 0.91 -9.57
C ALA A 75 -4.87 -0.05 -10.63
N ASN A 76 -5.96 0.34 -11.29
CA ASN A 76 -6.40 -0.35 -12.50
C ASN A 76 -5.50 0.06 -13.67
N LEU A 77 -4.64 -0.83 -14.14
CA LEU A 77 -3.79 -0.51 -15.29
C LEU A 77 -4.51 -0.83 -16.59
N GLU A 78 -4.80 0.24 -17.33
CA GLU A 78 -5.33 0.21 -18.70
C GLU A 78 -4.31 0.79 -19.68
N VAL A 79 -3.06 0.39 -19.49
CA VAL A 79 -1.91 0.81 -20.29
C VAL A 79 -1.01 -0.37 -20.61
N THR A 80 -0.32 -0.32 -21.74
CA THR A 80 0.62 -1.37 -22.15
C THR A 80 1.89 -1.25 -21.31
N LEU A 81 2.13 -2.20 -20.38
CA LEU A 81 3.33 -2.20 -19.54
C LEU A 81 4.60 -2.45 -20.39
N ALA A 82 5.70 -1.82 -19.97
CA ALA A 82 7.00 -1.83 -20.65
C ALA A 82 7.38 -3.19 -21.28
N GLY A 83 7.26 -3.27 -22.61
CA GLY A 83 7.78 -4.36 -23.44
C GLY A 83 6.88 -5.59 -23.61
N LEU A 84 5.97 -5.86 -22.67
CA LEU A 84 5.00 -6.93 -22.85
C LEU A 84 3.80 -6.34 -23.61
N HIS A 85 3.69 -6.68 -24.90
CA HIS A 85 2.54 -6.35 -25.73
C HIS A 85 1.30 -7.12 -25.25
N LEU A 86 0.84 -6.84 -24.04
CA LEU A 86 -0.44 -7.29 -23.52
C LEU A 86 -1.53 -6.41 -24.13
N LYS A 87 -1.72 -6.55 -25.44
CA LYS A 87 -2.90 -5.99 -26.10
C LYS A 87 -4.13 -6.66 -25.49
N GLY A 88 -4.97 -5.88 -24.82
CA GLY A 88 -6.30 -6.33 -24.37
C GLY A 88 -6.35 -6.97 -22.98
N ILE A 89 -5.33 -6.81 -22.13
CA ILE A 89 -5.51 -7.04 -20.70
C ILE A 89 -6.01 -5.74 -20.09
N HIS A 90 -7.32 -5.72 -19.87
CA HIS A 90 -8.01 -4.75 -19.03
C HIS A 90 -7.96 -5.31 -17.60
N ASN A 91 -7.68 -4.49 -16.59
CA ASN A 91 -7.73 -4.88 -15.16
C ASN A 91 -6.48 -5.58 -14.58
N LEU A 92 -5.27 -5.14 -14.94
CA LEU A 92 -4.07 -5.58 -14.22
C LEU A 92 -3.86 -4.71 -12.97
N VAL A 93 -3.83 -5.33 -11.79
CA VAL A 93 -3.50 -4.69 -10.51
C VAL A 93 -2.02 -4.89 -10.23
N LEU A 94 -1.24 -3.81 -10.19
CA LEU A 94 0.17 -3.84 -9.77
C LEU A 94 0.42 -2.85 -8.61
N PRO A 95 1.45 -3.08 -7.79
CA PRO A 95 1.87 -2.11 -6.79
C PRO A 95 2.31 -0.81 -7.46
N MET A 96 1.77 0.34 -7.03
CA MET A 96 2.10 1.65 -7.62
C MET A 96 3.60 1.99 -7.53
N HIS A 97 4.32 1.45 -6.54
CA HIS A 97 5.78 1.60 -6.44
C HIS A 97 6.56 0.93 -7.58
N TRP A 98 5.92 0.11 -8.43
CA TRP A 98 6.54 -0.40 -9.67
C TRP A 98 6.41 0.57 -10.85
N LEU A 99 5.57 1.61 -10.72
CA LEU A 99 5.38 2.69 -11.70
C LEU A 99 6.14 3.96 -11.33
N LEU A 100 6.64 4.03 -10.09
CA LEU A 100 7.51 5.09 -9.59
C LEU A 100 8.95 4.56 -9.54
N PRO A 101 9.95 5.34 -9.94
CA PRO A 101 11.36 4.93 -9.84
C PRO A 101 11.83 4.77 -8.40
#